data_AF-A0A3D2ICI7-F1
#
_entry.id   AF-A0A3D2ICI7-F1
#
_cell.length_a   1.000
_cell.length_b   1.000
_cell.length_c   1.000
_cell.angle_alpha   90.00
_cell.angle_beta   90.00
_cell.angle_gamma   90.00
#
_symmetry.space_group_name_H-M   'P 1'
#
loop_
_entity.id
_entity.type
_entity.pdbx_description
1 polymer ?
#
loop_
_entity_poly.entity_id
_entity_poly.type
_entity_poly.pdbx_seq_one_letter_code
_entity_poly.pdbx_strand_id
1 'polypeptide(L)'
;MILGLDISTSITGYTVLDGSGNLVEYGSIDTRKYKNFFTKVGVVEEKLISLRQSYAVQEIYIEQSLQSFRSGFSSAQTLSTLSRFNGVISWICFTLFKLEPEYLAAVSARRICGIKVPRGTKAKPVVLQFVLDNEPQFVVEYTNKGNPRPDSYDKADSWVIAKAGFDTWQQKNKKS
;
A
#
# COMPACT_ATOMS: atom_id res chain seq x y z
N MET A 1 -15.88 -2.63 3.90
CA MET A 1 -14.60 -3.17 3.39
C MET A 1 -13.50 -2.16 3.64
N ILE A 2 -12.25 -2.60 3.77
CA ILE A 2 -11.08 -1.74 4.02
C ILE A 2 -10.17 -1.74 2.80
N LEU A 3 -9.73 -0.55 2.37
CA LEU A 3 -8.76 -0.38 1.28
C LEU A 3 -7.41 0.06 1.87
N GLY A 4 -6.36 -0.74 1.67
CA GLY A 4 -4.98 -0.37 1.95
C GLY A 4 -4.23 0.00 0.68
N LEU A 5 -3.44 1.08 0.72
CA LEU A 5 -2.63 1.55 -0.41
C LEU A 5 -1.17 1.77 0.01
N ASP A 6 -0.25 1.26 -0.81
CA ASP A 6 1.16 1.67 -0.82
C ASP A 6 1.41 2.50 -2.09
N ILE A 7 1.47 3.83 -1.93
CA ILE A 7 1.45 4.75 -3.07
C ILE A 7 2.88 5.12 -3.48
N SER A 8 3.23 4.83 -4.72
CA SER A 8 4.50 5.21 -5.32
C SER A 8 4.33 5.68 -6.77
N THR A 9 5.26 6.53 -7.20
CA THR A 9 5.30 7.05 -8.58
C THR A 9 5.68 6.00 -9.62
N SER A 10 6.10 4.80 -9.18
CA SER A 10 6.48 3.70 -10.07
C SER A 10 5.46 2.58 -10.05
N ILE A 11 5.17 2.04 -8.86
CA ILE A 11 4.21 0.95 -8.69
C ILE A 11 3.40 1.26 -7.44
N THR A 12 2.09 1.43 -7.57
CA THR A 12 1.19 1.58 -6.42
C THR A 12 0.58 0.23 -6.10
N GLY A 13 0.80 -0.28 -4.89
CA GLY A 13 0.13 -1.47 -4.39
C GLY A 13 -1.26 -1.13 -3.82
N TYR A 14 -2.22 -2.03 -3.98
CA TYR A 14 -3.51 -1.93 -3.33
C TYR A 14 -3.96 -3.30 -2.78
N THR A 15 -4.69 -3.27 -1.67
CA THR A 15 -5.33 -4.45 -1.06
C THR A 15 -6.71 -4.08 -0.52
N VAL A 16 -7.71 -4.91 -0.77
CA VAL A 16 -9.06 -4.83 -0.23
C VAL A 16 -9.30 -5.98 0.74
N LEU A 17 -9.72 -5.66 1.95
CA LEU A 17 -10.16 -6.62 2.96
C LEU A 17 -11.66 -6.50 3.22
N ASP A 18 -12.31 -7.61 3.55
CA ASP A 18 -13.70 -7.62 3.99
C ASP A 18 -13.85 -7.14 5.46
N GLY A 19 -15.09 -7.12 5.97
CA GLY A 19 -15.38 -6.70 7.35
C GLY A 19 -14.87 -7.66 8.43
N SER A 20 -14.41 -8.85 8.05
CA SER A 20 -13.79 -9.84 8.93
C SER A 20 -12.26 -9.86 8.81
N GLY A 21 -11.70 -9.05 7.91
CA GLY A 21 -10.26 -8.92 7.69
C GLY A 21 -9.70 -9.99 6.76
N ASN A 22 -10.55 -10.68 5.98
CA ASN A 22 -10.13 -11.62 4.95
C ASN A 22 -9.74 -10.87 3.67
N LEU A 23 -8.79 -11.41 2.93
CA LEU A 23 -8.34 -10.87 1.65
C LEU A 23 -9.41 -11.05 0.56
N VAL A 24 -9.80 -9.94 -0.09
CA VAL A 24 -10.80 -9.95 -1.17
C VAL A 24 -10.14 -9.72 -2.53
N GLU A 25 -9.32 -8.67 -2.63
CA GLU A 25 -8.56 -8.36 -3.84
C GLU A 25 -7.22 -7.73 -3.44
N TYR A 26 -6.17 -7.99 -4.20
CA TYR A 26 -4.93 -7.23 -4.12
C TYR A 26 -4.32 -7.12 -5.51
N GLY A 27 -3.45 -6.13 -5.69
CA GLY A 27 -2.76 -5.95 -6.94
C GLY A 27 -1.85 -4.75 -6.92
N SER A 28 -1.38 -4.39 -8.10
CA SER A 28 -0.44 -3.30 -8.28
C SER A 28 -0.72 -2.56 -9.59
N ILE A 29 -0.47 -1.26 -9.58
CA ILE A 29 -0.64 -0.37 -10.72
C ILE A 29 0.77 0.06 -11.16
N ASP A 30 1.31 -0.58 -12.21
CA ASP A 30 2.63 -0.24 -12.75
C ASP A 30 2.54 0.97 -13.68
N THR A 31 3.09 2.09 -13.21
CA THR A 31 3.11 3.36 -13.93
C THR A 31 4.47 3.71 -14.52
N ARG A 32 5.46 2.81 -14.45
CA ARG A 32 6.84 3.06 -14.92
C ARG A 32 6.91 3.39 -16.42
N LYS A 33 5.98 2.85 -17.22
CA LYS A 33 5.90 3.13 -18.67
C LYS A 33 5.45 4.55 -19.00
N TYR A 34 4.83 5.26 -18.06
CA TYR A 34 4.35 6.64 -18.27
C TYR A 34 5.40 7.64 -17.77
N LYS A 35 5.70 8.66 -18.58
CA LYS A 35 6.64 9.72 -18.19
C LYS A 35 5.96 10.90 -17.50
N ASN A 36 4.75 11.25 -17.95
CA ASN A 36 4.03 12.42 -17.46
C ASN A 36 3.36 12.14 -16.10
N PHE A 37 3.51 13.09 -15.16
CA PHE A 37 2.96 12.98 -13.80
C PHE A 37 1.43 12.80 -13.78
N PHE A 38 0.69 13.61 -14.53
CA PHE A 38 -0.77 13.57 -14.55
C PHE A 38 -1.30 12.28 -15.20
N THR A 39 -0.61 11.77 -16.22
CA THR A 39 -0.94 10.45 -16.79
C THR A 39 -0.78 9.34 -15.75
N LYS A 40 0.28 9.38 -14.92
CA LYS A 40 0.43 8.41 -13.82
C LYS A 40 -0.71 8.51 -12.82
N VAL A 41 -1.10 9.74 -12.47
CA VAL A 41 -2.24 9.99 -11.57
C VAL A 41 -3.53 9.41 -12.15
N GLY A 42 -3.84 9.70 -13.42
CA GLY A 42 -5.05 9.20 -14.08
C GLY A 42 -5.14 7.67 -14.11
N VAL A 43 -4.03 6.98 -14.35
CA VAL A 43 -4.00 5.50 -14.35
C VAL A 43 -4.29 4.92 -12.96
N VAL A 44 -3.80 5.58 -11.89
CA VAL A 44 -4.15 5.17 -10.51
C VAL A 44 -5.61 5.50 -10.21
N GLU A 45 -6.09 6.67 -10.63
CA GLU A 45 -7.49 7.09 -10.47
C GLU A 45 -8.47 6.13 -11.15
N GLU A 46 -8.20 5.68 -12.37
CA GLU A 46 -9.02 4.67 -13.07
C GLU A 46 -9.17 3.39 -12.25
N LYS A 47 -8.08 2.92 -11.61
CA LYS A 47 -8.16 1.76 -10.72
C LYS A 47 -8.95 2.06 -9.46
N LEU A 48 -8.80 3.23 -8.86
CA LEU A 48 -9.59 3.64 -7.68
C LEU A 48 -11.10 3.74 -8.00
N ILE A 49 -11.46 4.24 -9.19
CA ILE A 49 -12.84 4.25 -9.67
C ILE A 49 -13.39 2.82 -9.78
N SER A 50 -12.62 1.92 -10.40
CA SER A 50 -13.00 0.50 -10.50
C SER A 50 -13.20 -0.16 -9.13
N LEU A 51 -12.31 0.11 -8.17
CA LEU A 51 -12.45 -0.39 -6.80
C LEU A 51 -13.69 0.19 -6.10
N ARG A 52 -13.96 1.49 -6.28
CA ARG A 52 -15.16 2.15 -5.74
C ARG A 52 -16.47 1.56 -6.28
N GLN A 53 -16.47 1.16 -7.55
CA GLN A 53 -17.62 0.53 -8.20
C GLN A 53 -17.81 -0.92 -7.75
N SER A 54 -16.72 -1.64 -7.51
CA SER A 54 -16.73 -3.07 -7.17
C SER A 54 -16.98 -3.33 -5.68
N TYR A 55 -16.58 -2.39 -4.82
CA TYR A 55 -16.53 -2.61 -3.38
C TYR A 55 -17.15 -1.45 -2.59
N ALA A 56 -17.92 -1.81 -1.57
CA ALA A 56 -18.38 -0.88 -0.53
C ALA A 56 -17.25 -0.63 0.49
N VAL A 57 -16.24 0.14 0.05
CA VAL A 57 -15.14 0.60 0.91
C VAL A 57 -15.71 1.56 1.96
N GLN A 58 -15.35 1.32 3.22
CA GLN A 58 -15.79 2.09 4.40
C GLN A 58 -14.61 2.76 5.11
N GLU A 59 -13.40 2.23 4.93
CA GLU A 59 -12.18 2.78 5.52
C GLU A 59 -11.04 2.70 4.51
N ILE A 60 -10.17 3.71 4.51
CA ILE A 60 -9.01 3.79 3.62
C ILE A 60 -7.76 4.04 4.47
N TYR A 61 -6.75 3.19 4.32
CA TYR A 61 -5.45 3.32 4.95
C TYR A 61 -4.36 3.46 3.89
N ILE A 62 -3.46 4.42 4.08
CA ILE A 62 -2.40 4.76 3.13
C ILE A 62 -1.05 4.69 3.84
N GLU A 63 -0.01 4.13 3.19
CA GLU A 63 1.36 4.25 3.68
C GLU A 63 1.79 5.73 3.71
N GLN A 64 2.23 6.17 4.88
CA GLN A 64 2.75 7.53 5.06
C GLN A 64 4.06 7.73 4.29
N SER A 65 4.11 8.77 3.45
CA SER A 65 5.35 9.16 2.75
C SER A 65 6.45 9.57 3.73
N LEU A 66 7.67 9.06 3.50
CA LEU A 66 8.84 9.37 4.31
C LEU A 66 9.22 10.86 4.21
N GLN A 67 9.27 11.55 5.36
CA GLN A 67 9.68 12.97 5.46
C GLN A 67 11.18 13.15 5.81
N SER A 68 12.02 12.13 5.62
CA SER A 68 13.40 12.16 6.13
C SER A 68 14.38 12.79 5.12
N PHE A 69 14.68 14.07 5.29
CA PHE A 69 15.78 14.75 4.62
C PHE A 69 17.10 14.50 5.38
N ARG A 70 17.70 13.33 5.19
CA ARG A 70 19.02 12.99 5.75
C ARG A 70 20.02 12.68 4.65
N SER A 71 21.28 13.03 4.86
CA SER A 71 22.37 12.69 3.93
C SER A 71 22.47 11.16 3.76
N GLY A 72 22.65 10.70 2.52
CA GLY A 72 22.73 9.27 2.18
C GLY A 72 21.40 8.58 1.85
N PHE A 73 20.27 9.29 1.86
CA PHE A 73 18.95 8.78 1.45
C PHE A 73 18.55 9.26 0.04
N SER A 74 17.36 8.86 -0.42
CA SER A 74 16.74 9.33 -1.66
C SER A 74 16.87 10.84 -1.81
N SER A 75 17.16 11.32 -3.03
CA SER A 75 17.32 12.76 -3.27
C SER A 75 16.10 13.55 -2.82
N ALA A 76 16.30 14.80 -2.38
CA ALA A 76 15.20 15.69 -2.00
C ALA A 76 14.13 15.81 -3.11
N GLN A 77 14.57 15.76 -4.37
CA GLN A 77 13.68 15.73 -5.54
C GLN A 77 12.80 14.47 -5.59
N THR A 78 13.37 13.29 -5.30
CA THR A 78 12.62 12.02 -5.26
C THR A 78 11.61 12.02 -4.14
N LEU A 79 12.01 12.46 -2.94
CA LEU A 79 11.13 12.54 -1.78
C LEU A 79 9.98 13.54 -2.01
N SER A 80 10.28 14.71 -2.56
CA SER A 80 9.25 15.70 -2.91
C SER A 80 8.28 15.18 -3.97
N THR A 81 8.79 14.46 -4.98
CA THR A 81 7.94 13.84 -6.02
C THR A 81 7.03 12.77 -5.44
N LEU A 82 7.54 11.92 -4.55
CA LEU A 82 6.76 10.88 -3.88
C LEU A 82 5.67 11.50 -3.00
N SER A 83 6.03 12.44 -2.12
CA SER A 83 5.06 13.12 -1.23
C SER A 83 3.98 13.86 -2.02
N ARG A 84 4.34 14.52 -3.13
CA ARG A 84 3.38 15.18 -4.01
C ARG A 84 2.43 14.18 -4.68
N PHE A 85 2.96 13.04 -5.14
CA PHE A 85 2.13 12.00 -5.76
C PHE A 85 1.19 11.37 -4.73
N ASN A 86 1.70 11.01 -3.54
CA ASN A 86 0.91 10.49 -2.43
C ASN A 86 -0.23 11.44 -2.06
N GLY A 87 0.06 12.73 -1.86
CA GLY A 87 -0.97 13.74 -1.55
C GLY A 87 -2.05 13.87 -2.62
N VAL A 88 -1.70 13.81 -3.92
CA VAL A 88 -2.69 13.85 -5.00
C VAL A 88 -3.57 12.60 -5.00
N ILE A 89 -3.00 11.40 -4.85
CA ILE A 89 -3.77 10.16 -4.81
C ILE A 89 -4.65 10.10 -3.55
N SER A 90 -4.18 10.59 -2.40
CA SER A 90 -4.99 10.72 -1.19
C SER A 90 -6.17 11.67 -1.37
N TRP A 91 -5.96 12.81 -2.04
CA TRP A 91 -7.05 13.72 -2.39
C TRP A 91 -8.09 13.06 -3.30
N ILE A 92 -7.65 12.28 -4.29
CA ILE A 92 -8.53 11.50 -5.16
C ILE A 92 -9.31 10.45 -4.36
N CYS A 93 -8.67 9.76 -3.40
CA CYS A 93 -9.37 8.84 -2.51
C CYS A 93 -10.47 9.57 -1.73
N PHE A 94 -10.16 10.72 -1.14
CA PHE A 94 -11.15 11.52 -0.42
C PHE A 94 -12.33 11.94 -1.31
N THR A 95 -12.07 12.43 -2.53
CA THR A 95 -13.12 12.93 -3.41
C THR A 95 -13.97 11.80 -4.01
N LEU A 96 -13.37 10.66 -4.36
CA LEU A 96 -14.08 9.50 -4.94
C LEU A 96 -14.87 8.71 -3.92
N PHE A 97 -14.29 8.44 -2.75
CA PHE A 97 -14.90 7.57 -1.75
C PHE A 97 -15.72 8.35 -0.71
N LYS A 98 -15.51 9.67 -0.59
CA LYS A 98 -16.09 10.52 0.49
C LYS A 98 -15.67 10.06 1.88
N LEU A 99 -14.46 9.51 1.98
CA LEU A 99 -13.82 9.01 3.20
C LEU A 99 -12.47 9.68 3.35
N GLU A 100 -12.15 10.17 4.55
CA GLU A 100 -10.82 10.71 4.84
C GLU A 100 -9.83 9.55 4.99
N PRO A 101 -8.76 9.46 4.17
CA PRO A 101 -7.77 8.40 4.32
C PRO A 101 -6.95 8.58 5.60
N GLU A 102 -6.76 7.48 6.32
CA GLU A 102 -5.86 7.42 7.46
C GLU A 102 -4.46 7.00 7.02
N TYR A 103 -3.42 7.57 7.65
CA TYR A 103 -2.04 7.27 7.30
C TYR A 103 -1.37 6.39 8.34
N LEU A 104 -0.70 5.34 7.87
CA LEU A 104 0.12 4.47 8.71
C LEU A 104 1.58 4.55 8.29
N ALA A 105 2.46 4.81 9.25
CA ALA A 105 3.89 4.67 9.02
C ALA A 105 4.25 3.20 8.78
N ALA A 106 5.04 2.90 7.74
CA ALA A 106 5.42 1.53 7.37
C ALA A 106 6.00 0.71 8.54
N VAL A 107 6.78 1.33 9.43
CA VAL A 107 7.34 0.66 10.61
C VAL A 107 6.24 0.29 11.61
N SER A 108 5.30 1.20 11.84
CA SER A 108 4.15 0.96 12.73
C SER A 108 3.23 -0.12 12.17
N ALA A 109 2.91 -0.07 10.87
CA ALA A 109 2.06 -1.06 10.21
C ALA A 109 2.64 -2.48 10.30
N ARG A 110 3.94 -2.62 9.99
CA ARG A 110 4.66 -3.90 10.16
C ARG A 110 4.60 -4.42 11.59
N ARG A 111 4.81 -3.54 12.58
CA ARG A 111 4.73 -3.92 14.00
C ARG A 111 3.33 -4.37 14.39
N ILE A 112 2.28 -3.70 13.93
CA ILE A 112 0.88 -4.08 14.17
C ILE A 112 0.62 -5.49 13.62
N CYS A 113 1.11 -5.77 12.40
CA CYS A 113 1.01 -7.10 11.78
C CYS A 113 1.92 -8.17 12.41
N GLY A 114 2.72 -7.84 13.43
CA GLY A 114 3.65 -8.79 14.06
C GLY A 114 4.94 -9.05 13.26
N ILE A 115 5.22 -8.27 12.21
CA ILE A 115 6.38 -8.45 11.34
C ILE A 115 7.63 -7.89 12.03
N LYS A 116 8.58 -8.78 12.34
CA LYS A 116 9.89 -8.43 12.88
C LYS A 116 10.93 -8.46 11.77
N VAL A 117 11.54 -7.32 11.47
CA VAL A 117 12.65 -7.24 10.51
C VAL A 117 13.97 -7.32 11.27
N PRO A 118 14.77 -8.40 11.12
CA PRO A 118 16.05 -8.53 11.81
C PRO A 118 17.03 -7.43 11.43
N ARG A 119 17.85 -6.99 12.38
CA ARG A 119 18.88 -5.97 12.13
C ARG A 119 19.86 -6.46 11.06
N GLY A 120 20.16 -5.59 10.08
CA GLY A 120 21.05 -5.91 8.97
C GLY A 120 20.38 -6.59 7.77
N THR A 121 19.08 -6.90 7.85
CA THR A 121 18.33 -7.49 6.71
C THR A 121 17.53 -6.43 5.95
N LYS A 122 17.27 -6.69 4.67
CA LYS A 122 16.38 -5.86 3.86
C LYS A 122 14.92 -6.14 4.26
N ALA A 123 14.14 -5.09 4.50
CA ALA A 123 12.76 -5.22 4.94
C ALA A 123 11.85 -5.88 3.89
N LYS A 124 11.94 -5.46 2.61
CA LYS A 124 11.02 -5.91 1.56
C LYS A 124 10.94 -7.44 1.40
N PRO A 125 12.07 -8.19 1.33
CA PRO A 125 12.01 -9.66 1.30
C PRO A 125 11.39 -10.29 2.55
N VAL A 126 11.69 -9.75 3.74
CA VAL A 126 11.13 -10.27 5.01
C VAL A 126 9.62 -10.07 5.06
N VAL A 127 9.14 -8.89 4.63
CA VAL A 127 7.71 -8.58 4.55
C VAL A 127 7.02 -9.53 3.57
N LEU A 128 7.55 -9.66 2.35
CA LEU A 128 6.96 -10.55 1.34
C LEU A 128 6.88 -12.00 1.84
N GLN A 129 7.95 -12.52 2.44
CA GLN A 129 7.95 -13.89 2.97
C GLN A 129 6.91 -14.05 4.08
N PHE A 130 6.82 -13.09 5.00
CA PHE A 130 5.80 -13.12 6.05
C PHE A 130 4.37 -13.17 5.47
N VAL A 131 4.09 -12.35 4.44
CA VAL A 131 2.76 -12.35 3.80
C VAL A 131 2.49 -13.71 3.16
N LEU A 132 3.44 -14.29 2.41
CA LEU A 132 3.29 -15.61 1.79
C LEU A 132 3.06 -16.73 2.82
N ASP A 133 3.70 -16.65 3.97
CA ASP A 133 3.59 -17.66 5.04
C ASP A 133 2.25 -17.57 5.79
N ASN A 134 1.60 -16.40 5.81
CA ASN A 134 0.43 -16.12 6.65
C ASN A 134 -0.86 -15.84 5.88
N GLU A 135 -0.80 -15.58 4.58
CA GLU A 135 -1.95 -15.29 3.72
C GLU A 135 -1.93 -16.20 2.49
N PRO A 136 -2.55 -17.40 2.55
CA PRO A 136 -2.55 -18.37 1.45
C PRO A 136 -3.19 -17.87 0.16
N GLN A 137 -4.07 -16.87 0.23
CA GLN A 137 -4.70 -16.25 -0.95
C GLN A 137 -3.76 -15.26 -1.65
N PHE A 138 -2.66 -14.85 -1.00
CA PHE A 138 -1.65 -13.98 -1.57
C PHE A 138 -0.63 -14.81 -2.35
N VAL A 139 -0.73 -14.74 -3.67
CA VAL A 139 0.09 -15.48 -4.62
C VAL A 139 0.92 -14.50 -5.44
N VAL A 140 2.19 -14.84 -5.65
CA VAL A 140 3.10 -14.01 -6.44
C VAL A 140 3.66 -14.79 -7.62
N GLU A 141 3.91 -14.03 -8.69
CA GLU A 141 4.57 -14.57 -9.87
C GLU A 141 6.08 -14.47 -9.71
N TYR A 142 6.77 -15.51 -10.19
CA TYR A 142 8.23 -15.55 -10.20
C TYR A 142 8.77 -15.37 -11.62
N THR A 143 9.91 -14.69 -11.72
CA THR A 143 10.69 -14.62 -12.95
C THR A 143 11.35 -15.95 -13.25
N ASN A 144 11.81 -16.16 -14.50
CA ASN A 144 12.55 -17.37 -14.89
C ASN A 144 13.82 -17.63 -14.04
N LYS A 145 14.33 -16.59 -13.34
CA LYS A 145 15.47 -16.69 -12.43
C LYS A 145 15.07 -17.01 -10.98
N GLY A 146 13.81 -17.32 -10.72
CA GLY A 146 13.28 -17.64 -9.39
C GLY A 146 13.09 -16.44 -8.46
N ASN A 147 13.31 -15.20 -8.93
CA ASN A 147 13.04 -14.01 -8.13
C ASN A 147 11.56 -13.62 -8.26
N PRO A 148 10.89 -13.20 -7.17
CA PRO A 148 9.53 -12.66 -7.27
C PRO A 148 9.52 -11.43 -8.19
N ARG A 149 8.43 -11.24 -8.94
CA ARG A 149 8.30 -10.07 -9.80
C ARG A 149 8.35 -8.78 -8.97
N PRO A 150 8.93 -7.68 -9.50
CA PRO A 150 9.17 -6.46 -8.70
C PRO A 150 7.93 -5.87 -8.02
N ASP A 151 6.77 -5.99 -8.64
CA ASP A 151 5.48 -5.53 -8.13
C ASP A 151 4.97 -6.34 -6.92
N SER A 152 5.51 -7.53 -6.69
CA SER A 152 5.17 -8.39 -5.55
C SER A 152 5.45 -7.70 -4.20
N TYR A 153 6.50 -6.88 -4.14
CA TYR A 153 6.84 -6.18 -2.92
C TYR A 153 5.83 -5.08 -2.61
N ASP A 154 5.42 -4.30 -3.60
CA ASP A 154 4.45 -3.20 -3.40
C ASP A 154 3.04 -3.76 -3.09
N LYS A 155 2.68 -4.93 -3.67
CA LYS A 155 1.50 -5.69 -3.26
C LYS A 155 1.57 -6.08 -1.78
N ALA A 156 2.69 -6.67 -1.34
CA ALA A 156 2.87 -7.10 0.04
C ALA A 156 2.86 -5.92 1.01
N ASP A 157 3.51 -4.82 0.66
CA ASP A 157 3.51 -3.58 1.45
C ASP A 157 2.06 -3.04 1.59
N SER A 158 1.25 -3.03 0.52
CA SER A 158 -0.17 -2.64 0.59
C SER A 158 -1.05 -3.57 1.44
N TRP A 159 -0.76 -4.88 1.43
CA TRP A 159 -1.45 -5.85 2.29
C TRP A 159 -1.16 -5.57 3.76
N VAL A 160 0.10 -5.26 4.09
CA VAL A 160 0.50 -4.87 5.47
C VAL A 160 -0.24 -3.61 5.91
N ILE A 161 -0.39 -2.62 5.02
CA ILE A 161 -1.16 -1.41 5.32
C ILE A 161 -2.63 -1.74 5.55
N ALA A 162 -3.25 -2.56 4.69
CA ALA A 162 -4.65 -2.96 4.84
C ALA A 162 -4.88 -3.73 6.14
N LYS A 163 -4.01 -4.69 6.47
CA LYS A 163 -4.13 -5.52 7.67
C LYS A 163 -3.92 -4.72 8.94
N ALA A 164 -2.89 -3.87 8.99
CA ALA A 164 -2.69 -2.96 10.12
C ALA A 164 -3.83 -1.95 10.26
N GLY A 165 -4.40 -1.50 9.15
CA GLY A 165 -5.59 -0.66 9.10
C GLY A 165 -6.80 -1.35 9.71
N PHE A 166 -7.05 -2.61 9.34
CA PHE A 166 -8.12 -3.42 9.92
C PHE A 166 -8.00 -3.57 11.44
N ASP A 167 -6.81 -3.93 11.94
CA ASP A 167 -6.58 -4.07 13.37
C ASP A 167 -6.76 -2.73 14.11
N THR A 168 -6.33 -1.62 13.49
CA THR A 168 -6.50 -0.27 14.02
C THR A 168 -7.98 0.11 14.10
N TRP A 169 -8.73 -0.15 13.03
CA TRP A 169 -10.17 0.07 12.95
C TRP A 169 -10.93 -0.73 14.02
N GLN A 170 -10.60 -2.02 14.18
CA GLN A 170 -11.22 -2.86 15.20
C GLN A 170 -10.99 -2.32 16.62
N GLN A 171 -9.78 -1.83 16.91
CA GLN A 171 -9.46 -1.26 18.22
C GLN A 171 -10.24 0.02 18.52
N LYS A 172 -10.50 0.86 17.51
CA LYS A 172 -11.32 2.07 17.67
C LYS A 172 -12.79 1.72 17.93
N ASN A 173 -13.33 0.76 17.17
CA ASN A 173 -14.73 0.38 17.26
C ASN A 173 -15.06 -0.51 18.48
N LYS A 174 -14.08 -1.16 19.10
CA LYS A 174 -14.26 -1.84 20.40
C LYS A 174 -14.33 -0.87 21.59
N LYS A 175 -13.88 0.37 21.41
CA LYS A 175 -13.83 1.41 22.46
C LYS A 175 -15.00 2.40 22.40
N SER A 176 -15.87 2.25 21.40
CA SER A 176 -17.11 3.02 21.24
C SER A 176 -18.30 2.19 21.69
#